data_AF-A0A8H6II12-F1
#
_entry.id   AF-A0A8H6II12-F1
#
_cell.length_a   1.000
_cell.length_b   1.000
_cell.length_c   1.000
_cell.angle_alpha   90.00
_cell.angle_beta   90.00
_cell.angle_gamma   90.00
#
_symmetry.space_group_name_H-M   'P 1'
#
loop_
_entity.id
_entity.type
_entity.pdbx_description
1 polymer ?
#
loop_
_entity_poly.entity_id
_entity_poly.type
_entity_poly.pdbx_seq_one_letter_code
_entity_poly.pdbx_strand_id
1 'polypeptide(L)' 'EEMEAENEDDTAMMAMMGLSGFGTTKGKHVIGNQEGAANIKKVRTWRQYMNRRGGFNRPLDKI' A
#
# COMPACT_ATOMS: atom_id res chain seq x y z
N GLU A 1 48.62 12.51 10.99
CA GLU A 1 47.75 13.60 10.54
C GLU A 1 46.60 13.66 11.51
N GLU A 2 46.52 14.77 12.25
CA GLU A 2 45.38 15.08 13.11
C GLU A 2 44.14 15.13 12.23
N MET A 3 43.14 14.32 12.56
CA MET A 3 41.82 14.38 11.95
C MET A 3 41.25 15.77 12.25
N GLU A 4 41.35 16.63 11.25
CA GLU A 4 40.80 17.98 11.23
C GLU A 4 39.33 17.88 11.65
N ALA A 5 38.99 18.58 12.73
CA ALA A 5 37.65 18.58 13.30
C ALA A 5 36.63 18.74 12.17
N GLU A 6 35.72 17.77 12.02
CA GLU A 6 34.53 17.94 11.19
C GLU A 6 33.90 19.28 11.60
N ASN A 7 33.98 20.29 10.74
CA ASN A 7 33.43 21.60 11.06
C ASN A 7 31.94 21.41 11.37
N GLU A 8 31.40 22.14 12.35
CA GLU A 8 29.97 22.08 12.68
C GLU A 8 29.12 22.31 11.42
N ASP A 9 29.59 23.13 10.48
CA ASP A 9 28.99 23.36 9.16
C ASP A 9 28.95 22.09 8.29
N ASP A 10 30.00 21.27 8.27
CA ASP A 10 30.03 20.01 7.53
C ASP A 10 29.08 18.99 8.16
N THR A 11 29.02 18.94 9.49
CA THR A 11 28.07 18.07 10.20
C THR A 11 26.62 18.51 9.99
N ALA A 12 26.36 19.82 9.94
CA ALA A 12 25.04 20.38 9.63
C ALA A 12 24.65 20.12 8.18
N MET A 13 25.60 20.23 7.24
CA MET A 13 25.38 19.92 5.83
C MET A 13 25.12 18.41 5.61
N MET A 14 25.84 17.54 6.33
CA MET A 14 25.60 16.08 6.36
C MET A 14 24.21 15.76 6.93
N ALA A 15 23.79 16.45 7.98
CA ALA A 15 22.45 16.29 8.55
C ALA A 15 21.35 16.76 7.59
N MET A 16 21.56 17.89 6.90
CA MET A 16 20.63 18.39 5.88
C MET A 16 20.53 17.47 4.67
N MET A 17 21.63 16.82 4.26
CA MET A 17 21.63 15.81 3.21
C MET A 17 21.09 14.45 3.67
N GLY A 18 20.72 14.31 4.95
CA GLY A 18 20.14 13.09 5.51
C GLY A 18 21.14 12.00 5.87
N LEU A 19 22.44 12.32 5.93
CA LEU A 19 23.52 11.41 6.36
C LEU A 19 23.69 11.37 7.90
N SER A 20 22.81 12.03 8.67
CA SER A 20 22.85 11.98 10.13
C SER A 20 22.05 10.81 10.70
N GLY A 21 22.75 9.76 11.16
CA GLY A 21 22.19 8.62 11.90
C GLY A 21 21.35 7.63 11.09
N PHE A 22 21.23 6.39 11.59
CA PHE A 22 20.40 5.36 10.96
C PHE A 22 18.93 5.49 11.39
N GLY A 23 18.13 6.21 10.60
CA GLY A 23 16.68 6.28 10.75
C GLY A 23 15.93 5.15 10.03
N THR A 24 14.70 4.84 10.47
CA THR A 24 13.79 3.90 9.78
C THR A 24 12.47 4.57 9.38
N THR A 25 11.92 4.16 8.24
CA THR A 25 10.57 4.50 7.77
C THR A 25 9.50 3.51 8.25
N LYS A 26 9.87 2.52 9.08
CA LYS A 26 8.93 1.52 9.61
C LYS A 26 7.76 2.19 10.34
N GLY A 27 6.53 1.92 9.88
CA GLY A 27 5.30 2.46 10.45
C GLY A 27 5.03 3.94 10.14
N LYS A 28 5.86 4.58 9.31
CA LYS A 28 5.65 5.95 8.86
C LYS A 28 5.06 5.96 7.45
N HIS A 29 4.17 6.89 7.19
CA HIS A 29 3.65 7.12 5.85
C HIS A 29 4.70 7.77 4.96
N VAL A 30 4.92 7.23 3.76
CA VAL A 30 5.88 7.76 2.77
C VAL A 30 5.10 8.28 1.57
N ILE A 31 5.20 9.57 1.28
CA ILE A 31 4.55 10.23 0.13
C ILE A 31 5.02 9.54 -1.17
N GLY A 32 4.07 9.14 -2.02
CA GLY A 32 4.33 8.40 -3.25
C GLY A 32 4.25 6.86 -3.14
N ASN A 33 4.15 6.30 -1.93
CA ASN A 33 4.04 4.86 -1.69
C ASN A 33 2.62 4.41 -1.28
N GLN A 34 1.60 5.17 -1.65
CA GLN A 34 0.19 4.89 -1.33
C GLN A 34 -0.47 3.98 -2.36
N GLU A 35 0.07 3.98 -3.58
CA GLU A 35 -0.55 3.34 -4.71
C GLU A 35 -0.40 1.82 -4.62
N GLY A 36 -1.52 1.13 -4.75
CA GLY A 36 -1.60 -0.32 -4.81
C GLY A 36 -2.85 -0.72 -5.57
N ALA A 37 -2.79 -1.83 -6.29
CA ALA A 37 -3.93 -2.36 -7.04
C ALA A 37 -4.28 -3.76 -6.55
N ALA A 38 -5.58 -4.06 -6.46
CA ALA A 38 -6.09 -5.39 -6.18
C ALA A 38 -6.70 -5.99 -7.45
N ASN A 39 -6.20 -7.15 -7.89
CA ASN A 39 -6.82 -7.92 -8.98
C ASN A 39 -7.87 -8.87 -8.40
N ILE A 40 -9.14 -8.47 -8.46
CA ILE A 40 -10.26 -9.28 -7.97
C ILE A 40 -10.96 -9.95 -9.15
N LYS A 41 -10.73 -11.25 -9.33
CA LYS A 41 -11.48 -12.07 -10.30
C LYS A 41 -12.81 -12.50 -9.69
N LYS A 42 -13.90 -11.85 -10.08
CA LYS A 42 -15.26 -12.29 -9.73
C LYS A 42 -15.66 -13.43 -10.66
N VAL A 43 -15.67 -14.65 -10.14
CA VAL A 43 -16.16 -15.83 -10.88
C VAL A 43 -17.67 -15.71 -10.99
N ARG A 44 -18.21 -15.64 -12.22
CA ARG A 44 -19.66 -15.72 -12.42
C ARG A 44 -20.10 -17.17 -12.35
N THR A 45 -21.08 -17.43 -11.50
CA THR A 45 -21.81 -18.70 -11.51
C THR A 45 -23.02 -18.60 -12.44
N TRP A 46 -23.51 -19.75 -12.90
CA TRP A 46 -24.71 -19.81 -13.73
C TRP A 46 -25.95 -19.50 -12.90
N ARG A 47 -26.92 -18.88 -13.57
CA ARG A 47 -28.23 -18.61 -12.99
C ARG A 47 -29.16 -19.76 -13.30
N GLN A 48 -29.62 -20.46 -12.27
CA GLN A 48 -30.69 -21.43 -12.44
C GLN A 48 -32.02 -20.67 -12.58
N TYR A 49 -32.71 -20.84 -13.70
CA TYR A 49 -34.03 -20.22 -13.95
C TYR A 49 -35.19 -21.19 -13.71
N MET A 50 -35.03 -22.46 -14.11
CA MET A 50 -36.05 -23.51 -13.96
C MET A 50 -35.95 -24.24 -12.63
N ASN A 51 -37.09 -24.70 -12.09
CA ASN A 51 -37.20 -25.50 -10.86
C ASN A 51 -36.57 -24.85 -9.62
N ARG A 52 -36.60 -23.52 -9.53
CA ARG A 52 -36.15 -22.79 -8.35
C ARG A 52 -37.18 -22.86 -7.23
N ARG A 53 -36.74 -23.05 -5.98
CA ARG A 53 -37.60 -22.84 -4.81
C ARG A 53 -38.04 -21.38 -4.77
N GLY A 54 -39.32 -21.13 -5.04
CA GLY A 54 -39.90 -19.78 -5.06
C GLY A 54 -40.70 -19.44 -6.33
N GLY A 55 -40.55 -20.20 -7.41
CA GLY A 55 -41.31 -19.98 -8.64
C GLY A 55 -40.74 -18.87 -9.55
N PHE A 56 -41.34 -18.74 -10.74
CA PHE A 56 -40.82 -17.98 -11.88
C PHE A 56 -40.73 -16.46 -11.66
N ASN A 57 -41.66 -15.88 -10.88
CA ASN A 57 -41.72 -14.42 -10.64
C ASN A 57 -40.96 -13.96 -9.37
N ARG A 58 -40.05 -14.78 -8.82
CA ARG A 58 -39.22 -14.38 -7.68
C ARG A 58 -37.80 -14.00 -8.10
N PRO A 59 -37.19 -12.99 -7.44
CA PRO A 59 -35.86 -12.53 -7.78
C PRO A 59 -34.86 -13.68 -7.81
N LEU A 60 -33.94 -13.64 -8.78
CA LEU A 60 -32.86 -14.62 -8.88
C LEU A 60 -31.88 -14.48 -7.72
N ASP A 61 -31.34 -15.60 -7.27
CA ASP A 61 -30.30 -15.60 -6.23
C ASP A 61 -29.13 -14.71 -6.70
N LYS A 62 -28.57 -13.97 -5.74
CA LYS A 62 -27.43 -13.09 -6.01
C LYS A 62 -26.20 -13.97 -6.20
N ILE A 63 -25.48 -13.73 -7.30
CA ILE A 63 -24.13 -14.27 -7.55
C ILE A 63 -23.18 -13.63 -6.53
#